data_AF-A0A8R2JV69-F1
#
_entry.id   AF-A0A8R2JV69-F1
#
_cell.length_a   1.000
_cell.length_b   1.000
_cell.length_c   1.000
_cell.angle_alpha   90.00
_cell.angle_beta   90.00
_cell.angle_gamma   90.00
#
_symmetry.space_group_name_H-M   'P 1'
#
loop_
_entity.id
_entity.type
_entity.pdbx_description
1 polymer ?
#
loop_
_entity_poly.entity_id
_entity_poly.type
_entity_poly.pdbx_seq_one_letter_code
_entity_poly.pdbx_strand_id
1 'polypeptide(L)'
;MENIGVHHVKAAEVHNKSVLAFDIVQIIEAEANFYVNYTVLSNKPVNIDQSKLSSLDIEIVEFNIQNASLPDEYHLIVADDIQFDCTLLGKISAALAPRGFVLLVENTDAISTSTLTSFNLQMVTVIENDNKKYFLLKKLSPKYEYSIFNIEDEQFSWVESLKKELADIKGNTNKKVVVYSDKNINGVLGLSKCLVEEFGGEENPIRCILAEPGKKYTLKDFATLLEIDLFFNVERYGIWGSYRHLPIDARLASIVQTADAQVSVLSKGDLTTLQWVQSSK
;
A
#
# COMPACT_ATOMS: atom_id res chain seq x y z
N MET A 1 -1.90 3.30 0.33
CA MET A 1 -2.19 4.14 -0.85
C MET A 1 -2.91 3.36 -1.93
N GLU A 2 -2.22 2.52 -2.71
CA GLU A 2 -2.80 1.78 -3.86
C GLU A 2 -4.18 1.16 -3.59
N ASN A 3 -4.34 0.45 -2.47
CA ASN A 3 -5.54 -0.35 -2.21
C ASN A 3 -6.67 0.39 -1.47
N ILE A 4 -6.48 1.68 -1.12
CA ILE A 4 -7.45 2.45 -0.34
C ILE A 4 -8.56 3.01 -1.26
N GLY A 5 -8.22 3.34 -2.51
CA GLY A 5 -9.18 3.88 -3.48
C GLY A 5 -9.45 5.37 -3.35
N VAL A 6 -8.83 6.07 -2.38
CA VAL A 6 -8.92 7.52 -2.24
C VAL A 6 -7.55 8.16 -2.18
N HIS A 7 -7.50 9.42 -2.60
CA HIS A 7 -6.29 10.26 -2.63
C HIS A 7 -6.05 11.01 -1.30
N HIS A 8 -7.10 11.20 -0.50
CA HIS A 8 -6.98 11.78 0.84
C HIS A 8 -6.99 10.67 1.91
N VAL A 9 -5.83 10.43 2.50
CA VAL A 9 -5.59 9.34 3.45
C VAL A 9 -5.68 9.88 4.88
N LYS A 10 -6.71 9.51 5.60
CA LYS A 10 -6.74 9.64 7.07
C LYS A 10 -5.92 8.52 7.71
N ALA A 11 -4.85 8.87 8.40
CA ALA A 11 -3.95 7.92 9.05
C ALA A 11 -3.68 8.30 10.51
N ALA A 12 -3.39 7.30 11.35
CA ALA A 12 -2.97 7.54 12.72
C ALA A 12 -1.89 6.57 13.18
N GLU A 13 -1.16 6.97 14.20
CA GLU A 13 -0.16 6.14 14.87
C GLU A 13 -0.40 6.09 16.37
N VAL A 14 -0.46 4.89 16.93
CA VAL A 14 -0.50 4.69 18.38
C VAL A 14 0.93 4.73 18.91
N HIS A 15 1.30 5.85 19.53
CA HIS A 15 2.65 6.05 20.06
C HIS A 15 2.90 5.18 21.30
N ASN A 16 4.01 4.42 21.27
CA ASN A 16 4.51 3.67 22.41
C ASN A 16 5.99 3.97 22.73
N LYS A 17 6.91 3.61 21.82
CA LYS A 17 8.36 3.77 22.01
C LYS A 17 8.99 4.69 20.97
N SER A 18 8.68 4.46 19.69
CA SER A 18 9.17 5.25 18.58
C SER A 18 7.99 5.85 17.81
N VAL A 19 8.27 6.89 17.01
CA VAL A 19 7.29 7.52 16.14
C VAL A 19 7.76 7.42 14.70
N LEU A 20 6.96 6.75 13.88
CA LEU A 20 7.18 6.49 12.45
C LEU A 20 6.49 7.53 11.56
N ALA A 21 5.67 8.41 12.15
CA ALA A 21 4.87 9.42 11.47
C ALA A 21 5.64 10.20 10.38
N PHE A 22 6.87 10.63 10.68
CA PHE A 22 7.68 11.39 9.72
C PHE A 22 7.97 10.63 8.44
N ASP A 23 8.49 9.41 8.58
CA ASP A 23 8.85 8.58 7.44
C ASP A 23 7.59 8.20 6.65
N ILE A 24 6.50 7.88 7.34
CA ILE A 24 5.24 7.49 6.71
C ILE A 24 4.61 8.64 5.93
N VAL A 25 4.54 9.84 6.52
CA VAL A 25 3.98 11.02 5.83
C VAL A 25 4.81 11.36 4.61
N GLN A 26 6.15 11.39 4.73
CA GLN A 26 7.04 11.62 3.59
C GLN A 26 6.88 10.58 2.49
N ILE A 27 6.75 9.29 2.85
CA ILE A 27 6.52 8.21 1.87
C ILE A 27 5.18 8.38 1.16
N ILE A 28 4.13 8.77 1.88
CA ILE A 28 2.79 8.93 1.29
C ILE A 28 2.73 10.15 0.38
N GLU A 29 3.22 11.30 0.83
CA GLU A 29 3.16 12.55 0.08
C GLU A 29 4.20 12.65 -1.04
N ALA A 30 5.21 11.78 -1.05
CA ALA A 30 6.10 11.63 -2.21
C ALA A 30 5.37 11.06 -3.44
N GLU A 31 4.24 10.36 -3.25
CA GLU A 31 3.41 9.90 -4.35
C GLU A 31 2.51 11.05 -4.83
N ALA A 32 2.54 11.33 -6.14
CA ALA A 32 1.77 12.43 -6.70
C ALA A 32 0.26 12.26 -6.43
N ASN A 33 -0.39 13.38 -6.05
CA ASN A 33 -1.82 13.48 -5.74
C ASN A 33 -2.27 12.78 -4.45
N PHE A 34 -1.38 12.25 -3.61
CA PHE A 34 -1.76 11.78 -2.29
C PHE A 34 -1.55 12.85 -1.22
N TYR A 35 -2.54 12.99 -0.34
CA TYR A 35 -2.51 13.87 0.82
C TYR A 35 -2.84 13.05 2.05
N VAL A 36 -2.10 13.25 3.14
CA VAL A 36 -2.33 12.51 4.39
C VAL A 36 -2.71 13.46 5.51
N ASN A 37 -3.82 13.17 6.18
CA ASN A 37 -4.09 13.73 7.50
C ASN A 37 -3.58 12.71 8.52
N TYR A 38 -2.47 13.04 9.19
CA TYR A 38 -1.77 12.13 10.08
C TYR A 38 -1.86 12.58 11.54
N THR A 39 -2.33 11.69 12.40
CA THR A 39 -2.43 11.95 13.85
C THR A 39 -1.56 10.99 14.64
N VAL A 40 -0.72 11.50 15.53
CA VAL A 40 -0.03 10.72 16.55
C VAL A 40 -0.88 10.69 17.82
N LEU A 41 -1.34 9.50 18.19
CA LEU A 41 -2.16 9.22 19.34
C LEU A 41 -1.27 8.85 20.52
N SER A 42 -1.27 9.65 21.59
CA SER A 42 -0.41 9.35 22.75
C SER A 42 -1.02 9.72 24.10
N ASN A 43 -0.73 8.91 25.12
CA ASN A 43 -0.97 9.24 26.54
C ASN A 43 0.30 9.72 27.27
N LYS A 44 1.41 9.88 26.54
CA LYS A 44 2.71 10.27 27.07
C LYS A 44 3.25 11.47 26.28
N PRO A 45 4.15 12.27 26.86
CA PRO A 45 4.87 13.29 26.10
C PRO A 45 5.61 12.65 24.92
N VAL A 46 5.38 13.19 23.72
CA VAL A 46 6.06 12.77 22.49
C VAL A 46 7.29 13.67 22.33
N ASN A 47 8.50 13.10 22.47
CA ASN A 47 9.73 13.87 22.39
C ASN A 47 10.18 14.05 20.92
N ILE A 48 9.52 14.97 20.24
CA ILE A 48 9.74 15.27 18.82
C ILE A 48 9.88 16.78 18.64
N ASP A 49 10.76 17.17 17.72
CA ASP A 49 10.92 18.56 17.30
C ASP A 49 9.62 19.11 16.70
N GLN A 50 9.03 20.10 17.37
CA GLN A 50 7.76 20.72 16.99
C GLN A 50 7.83 21.38 15.61
N SER A 51 9.01 21.81 15.16
CA SER A 51 9.20 22.36 13.82
C SER A 51 8.98 21.30 12.73
N LYS A 52 9.39 20.05 12.98
CA LYS A 52 9.16 18.93 12.05
C LYS A 52 7.69 18.56 11.96
N LEU A 53 6.99 18.51 13.09
CA LEU A 53 5.55 18.22 13.13
C LEU A 53 4.77 19.28 12.34
N SER A 54 5.09 20.55 12.57
CA SER A 54 4.44 21.67 11.89
C SER A 54 4.75 21.71 10.39
N SER A 55 5.93 21.22 9.97
CA SER A 55 6.31 21.21 8.55
C SER A 55 5.58 20.15 7.71
N LEU A 56 5.03 19.12 8.37
CA LEU A 56 4.32 18.01 7.75
C LEU A 56 2.85 17.94 8.20
N ASP A 57 2.34 19.00 8.84
CA ASP A 57 0.98 19.08 9.38
C ASP A 57 0.56 17.86 10.23
N ILE A 58 1.49 17.33 11.05
CA ILE A 58 1.24 16.18 11.93
C ILE A 58 0.66 16.67 13.26
N GLU A 59 -0.53 16.17 13.61
CA GLU A 59 -1.20 16.48 14.87
C GLU A 59 -0.85 15.47 15.97
N ILE A 60 -0.72 15.93 17.22
CA ILE A 60 -0.63 15.05 18.39
C ILE A 60 -1.93 15.16 19.18
N VAL A 61 -2.60 14.04 19.40
CA VAL A 61 -3.86 13.96 20.14
C VAL A 61 -3.68 13.09 21.38
N GLU A 62 -4.15 13.59 22.52
CA GLU A 62 -4.17 12.82 23.76
C GLU A 62 -5.09 11.61 23.60
N PHE A 63 -4.53 10.41 23.72
CA PHE A 63 -5.28 9.17 23.53
C PHE A 63 -4.91 8.15 24.60
N ASN A 64 -5.91 7.71 25.35
CA ASN A 64 -5.79 6.64 26.34
C ASN A 64 -6.64 5.45 25.93
N ILE A 65 -5.99 4.30 25.72
CA ILE A 65 -6.59 3.03 25.31
C ILE A 65 -7.76 2.62 26.20
N GLN A 66 -7.76 2.98 27.49
CA GLN A 66 -8.82 2.57 28.41
C GLN A 66 -10.12 3.38 28.26
N ASN A 67 -10.02 4.67 27.93
CA ASN A 67 -11.16 5.59 28.03
C ASN A 67 -11.58 6.23 26.70
N ALA A 68 -10.69 6.26 25.71
CA ALA A 68 -10.96 6.91 24.42
C ALA A 68 -11.50 5.92 23.38
N SER A 69 -12.52 6.36 22.64
CA SER A 69 -12.88 5.80 21.34
C SER A 69 -12.00 6.45 20.28
N LEU A 70 -11.55 5.67 19.31
CA LEU A 70 -10.93 6.23 18.11
C LEU A 70 -12.04 6.77 17.20
N PRO A 71 -11.85 7.94 16.56
CA PRO A 71 -12.73 8.37 15.49
C PRO A 71 -12.80 7.31 14.39
N ASP A 72 -13.95 7.16 13.74
CA ASP A 72 -14.09 6.22 12.64
C ASP A 72 -13.36 6.71 11.37
N GLU A 73 -13.29 5.83 10.36
CA GLU A 73 -12.81 6.12 8.99
C GLU A 73 -11.28 6.27 8.82
N TYR A 74 -10.48 5.62 9.65
CA TYR A 74 -9.04 5.55 9.39
C TYR A 74 -8.74 4.59 8.23
N HIS A 75 -7.96 5.06 7.26
CA HIS A 75 -7.49 4.24 6.15
C HIS A 75 -6.21 3.47 6.49
N LEU A 76 -5.40 4.02 7.39
CA LEU A 76 -4.19 3.39 7.91
C LEU A 76 -4.07 3.68 9.41
N ILE A 77 -3.87 2.64 10.21
CA ILE A 77 -3.43 2.79 11.60
C ILE A 77 -2.09 2.09 11.78
N VAL A 78 -1.13 2.77 12.38
CA VAL A 78 0.20 2.23 12.69
C VAL A 78 0.29 1.97 14.18
N ALA A 79 0.81 0.81 14.54
CA ALA A 79 1.02 0.39 15.92
C ALA A 79 2.41 -0.24 16.06
N ASP A 80 3.25 0.34 16.93
CA ASP A 80 4.61 -0.15 17.21
C ASP A 80 4.67 -0.76 18.61
N ASP A 81 5.04 -2.04 18.67
CA ASP A 81 5.28 -2.82 19.88
C ASP A 81 4.12 -2.76 20.87
N ILE A 82 2.90 -3.02 20.40
CA ILE A 82 1.70 -3.08 21.24
C ILE A 82 1.53 -4.44 21.91
N GLN A 83 2.47 -5.37 21.69
CA GLN A 83 2.49 -6.71 22.27
C GLN A 83 1.22 -7.50 22.01
N PHE A 84 0.55 -7.22 20.88
CA PHE A 84 -0.76 -7.80 20.55
C PHE A 84 -1.84 -7.59 21.62
N ASP A 85 -1.90 -6.40 22.24
CA ASP A 85 -3.04 -6.05 23.09
C ASP A 85 -4.36 -6.17 22.30
N CYS A 86 -5.10 -7.23 22.62
CA CYS A 86 -6.38 -7.58 22.00
C CYS A 86 -7.43 -6.47 22.15
N THR A 87 -7.39 -5.72 23.24
CA THR A 87 -8.31 -4.60 23.49
C THR A 87 -8.02 -3.46 22.53
N LEU A 88 -6.74 -3.12 22.38
CA LEU A 88 -6.30 -2.09 21.44
C LEU A 88 -6.58 -2.51 19.99
N LEU A 89 -6.25 -3.75 19.62
CA LEU A 89 -6.46 -4.25 18.27
C LEU A 89 -7.95 -4.25 17.88
N GLY A 90 -8.83 -4.57 18.82
CA GLY A 90 -10.28 -4.45 18.62
C GLY A 90 -10.73 -3.02 18.36
N LYS A 91 -10.22 -2.05 19.11
CA LYS A 91 -10.50 -0.61 18.89
C LYS A 91 -9.97 -0.12 17.55
N ILE A 92 -8.74 -0.51 17.20
CA ILE A 92 -8.12 -0.18 15.91
C ILE A 92 -8.98 -0.71 14.77
N SER A 93 -9.36 -1.99 14.81
CA SER A 93 -10.16 -2.61 13.76
C SER A 93 -11.55 -1.96 13.58
N ALA A 94 -12.19 -1.58 14.69
CA ALA A 94 -13.47 -0.88 14.66
C ALA A 94 -13.35 0.47 13.93
N ALA A 95 -12.27 1.22 14.20
CA ALA A 95 -12.03 2.55 13.65
C ALA A 95 -11.58 2.56 12.17
N LEU A 96 -11.19 1.41 11.62
CA LEU A 96 -10.78 1.31 10.22
C LEU A 96 -11.97 1.54 9.26
N ALA A 97 -11.73 2.26 8.18
CA ALA A 97 -12.61 2.30 7.01
C ALA A 97 -12.79 0.89 6.38
N PRO A 98 -13.83 0.62 5.58
CA PRO A 98 -14.08 -0.67 4.90
C PRO A 98 -12.89 -1.27 4.12
N ARG A 99 -11.94 -0.44 3.65
CA ARG A 99 -10.68 -0.87 3.01
C ARG A 99 -9.43 -0.53 3.81
N GLY A 100 -9.58 -0.24 5.10
CA GLY A 100 -8.50 0.21 5.97
C GLY A 100 -7.47 -0.88 6.25
N PHE A 101 -6.25 -0.41 6.54
CA PHE A 101 -5.09 -1.23 6.83
C PHE A 101 -4.54 -0.93 8.23
N VAL A 102 -3.91 -1.94 8.83
CA VAL A 102 -3.05 -1.77 10.00
C VAL A 102 -1.63 -2.11 9.61
N LEU A 103 -0.70 -1.21 9.90
CA LEU A 103 0.72 -1.55 9.90
C LEU A 103 1.12 -1.83 11.35
N LEU A 104 1.37 -3.10 11.64
CA LEU A 104 1.74 -3.55 12.97
C LEU A 104 3.22 -3.91 12.98
N VAL A 105 4.00 -3.26 13.85
CA VAL A 105 5.44 -3.44 13.99
C VAL A 105 5.71 -4.15 15.30
N GLU A 106 6.15 -5.41 15.25
CA GLU A 106 6.25 -6.26 16.43
C GLU A 106 7.52 -7.13 16.37
N ASN A 107 8.02 -7.51 17.54
CA ASN A 107 9.09 -8.50 17.68
C ASN A 107 8.50 -9.85 18.11
N THR A 108 7.71 -10.45 17.23
CA THR A 108 7.12 -11.78 17.44
C THR A 108 7.26 -12.63 16.18
N ASP A 109 7.28 -13.94 16.35
CA ASP A 109 7.50 -14.86 15.24
C ASP A 109 6.25 -15.16 14.43
N ALA A 110 5.06 -15.13 15.05
CA ALA A 110 3.82 -15.46 14.37
C ALA A 110 2.59 -14.82 15.02
N ILE A 111 1.63 -14.43 14.18
CA ILE A 111 0.29 -14.02 14.59
C ILE A 111 -0.68 -15.10 14.11
N SER A 112 -1.53 -15.60 14.99
CA SER A 112 -2.56 -16.55 14.61
C SER A 112 -3.59 -15.90 13.67
N THR A 113 -3.82 -16.51 12.51
CA THR A 113 -4.85 -16.09 11.56
C THR A 113 -6.24 -16.08 12.18
N SER A 114 -6.57 -17.06 13.04
CA SER A 114 -7.87 -17.14 13.69
C SER A 114 -8.13 -15.95 14.63
N THR A 115 -7.08 -15.46 15.30
CA THR A 115 -7.14 -14.29 16.16
C THR A 115 -7.38 -13.03 15.33
N LEU A 116 -6.66 -12.86 14.22
CA LEU A 116 -6.91 -11.75 13.28
C LEU A 116 -8.35 -11.75 12.77
N THR A 117 -8.86 -12.92 12.36
CA THR A 117 -10.24 -13.07 11.89
C THR A 117 -11.26 -12.70 12.97
N SER A 118 -11.01 -13.04 14.25
CA SER A 118 -11.90 -12.61 15.35
C SER A 118 -11.96 -11.09 15.55
N PHE A 119 -10.94 -10.36 15.10
CA PHE A 119 -10.93 -8.90 15.08
C PHE A 119 -11.38 -8.32 13.74
N ASN A 120 -11.97 -9.09 12.83
CA ASN A 120 -12.33 -8.63 11.50
C ASN A 120 -11.12 -8.13 10.68
N LEU A 121 -9.96 -8.75 10.90
CA LEU A 121 -8.71 -8.47 10.19
C LEU A 121 -8.21 -9.73 9.47
N GLN A 122 -7.40 -9.53 8.45
CA GLN A 122 -6.63 -10.58 7.77
C GLN A 122 -5.21 -10.11 7.48
N MET A 123 -4.29 -11.07 7.41
CA MET A 123 -2.91 -10.81 7.05
C MET A 123 -2.76 -10.66 5.54
N VAL A 124 -2.09 -9.59 5.11
CA VAL A 124 -1.77 -9.35 3.69
C VAL A 124 -0.36 -9.82 3.39
N THR A 125 0.61 -9.34 4.17
CA THR A 125 2.01 -9.71 4.04
C THR A 125 2.76 -9.43 5.33
N VAL A 126 3.94 -10.03 5.47
CA VAL A 126 4.88 -9.79 6.56
C VAL A 126 6.24 -9.55 5.95
N ILE A 127 6.87 -8.44 6.33
CA ILE A 127 8.23 -8.11 5.95
C ILE A 127 9.07 -8.11 7.21
N GLU A 128 10.20 -8.78 7.17
CA GLU A 128 11.17 -8.80 8.26
C GLU A 128 12.34 -7.87 7.91
N ASN A 129 12.70 -7.00 8.85
CA ASN A 129 13.88 -6.17 8.75
C ASN A 129 14.54 -6.07 10.12
N ASP A 130 15.79 -6.50 10.22
CA ASP A 130 16.51 -6.74 11.47
C ASP A 130 15.69 -7.62 12.44
N ASN A 131 15.48 -7.17 13.68
CA ASN A 131 14.70 -7.87 14.71
C ASN A 131 13.25 -7.35 14.80
N LYS A 132 12.73 -6.71 13.73
CA LYS A 132 11.36 -6.21 13.67
C LYS A 132 10.62 -6.86 12.50
N LYS A 133 9.38 -7.28 12.75
CA LYS A 133 8.46 -7.74 11.71
C LYS A 133 7.37 -6.71 11.50
N TYR A 134 7.12 -6.39 10.23
CA TYR A 134 6.14 -5.44 9.75
C TYR A 134 4.98 -6.25 9.17
N PHE A 135 3.93 -6.40 9.96
CA PHE A 135 2.72 -7.08 9.56
C PHE A 135 1.77 -6.06 8.93
N LEU A 136 1.50 -6.25 7.64
CA LEU A 136 0.44 -5.50 6.97
C LEU A 136 -0.85 -6.29 7.11
N LEU A 137 -1.79 -5.75 7.89
CA LEU A 137 -3.11 -6.30 8.09
C LEU A 137 -4.13 -5.46 7.34
N LYS A 138 -5.21 -6.09 6.89
CA LYS A 138 -6.32 -5.43 6.20
C LYS A 138 -7.62 -5.79 6.89
N LYS A 139 -8.56 -4.85 6.96
CA LYS A 139 -9.94 -5.14 7.37
C LYS A 139 -10.54 -6.19 6.44
N LEU A 140 -11.21 -7.19 7.01
CA LEU A 140 -11.89 -8.22 6.21
C LEU A 140 -12.88 -7.54 5.28
N SER A 141 -12.82 -7.95 4.02
CA SER A 141 -13.78 -7.49 3.04
C SER A 141 -14.99 -8.42 3.00
N PRO A 142 -16.18 -7.89 2.63
CA PRO A 142 -17.32 -8.74 2.37
C PRO A 142 -17.03 -9.67 1.19
N LYS A 143 -17.86 -10.70 1.03
CA LYS A 143 -17.77 -11.59 -0.13
C LYS A 143 -18.38 -10.90 -1.34
N TYR A 144 -17.64 -10.89 -2.44
CA TYR A 144 -18.11 -10.34 -3.71
C TYR A 144 -18.35 -11.44 -4.73
N GLU A 145 -19.25 -11.17 -5.66
CA GLU A 145 -19.37 -11.92 -6.90
C GLU A 145 -18.38 -11.36 -7.93
N TYR A 146 -17.66 -12.24 -8.61
CA TYR A 146 -16.61 -11.84 -9.55
C TYR A 146 -16.89 -12.34 -10.96
N SER A 147 -16.86 -11.41 -11.91
CA SER A 147 -16.75 -11.70 -13.34
C SER A 147 -15.28 -11.67 -13.74
N ILE A 148 -14.83 -12.61 -14.57
CA ILE A 148 -13.42 -12.76 -14.94
C ILE A 148 -13.21 -12.55 -16.44
N PHE A 149 -12.25 -11.70 -16.79
CA PHE A 149 -11.90 -11.32 -18.15
C PHE A 149 -10.44 -11.59 -18.40
N ASN A 150 -10.16 -12.53 -19.30
CA ASN A 150 -8.84 -12.74 -19.85
C ASN A 150 -8.60 -11.72 -20.97
N ILE A 151 -7.52 -10.94 -20.88
CA ILE A 151 -7.23 -9.86 -21.84
C ILE A 151 -6.23 -10.25 -22.94
N GLU A 152 -6.02 -11.55 -23.18
CA GLU A 152 -5.04 -12.07 -24.13
C GLU A 152 -5.49 -12.14 -25.58
N ASP A 153 -6.72 -11.73 -25.86
CA ASP A 153 -7.26 -11.68 -27.22
C ASP A 153 -6.71 -10.47 -27.99
N GLU A 154 -6.03 -10.75 -29.10
CA GLU A 154 -5.45 -9.76 -30.02
C GLU A 154 -6.52 -8.91 -30.75
N GLN A 155 -7.75 -9.39 -30.84
CA GLN A 155 -8.86 -8.64 -31.42
C GLN A 155 -9.58 -7.75 -30.39
N PHE A 156 -9.15 -7.76 -29.13
CA PHE A 156 -9.71 -6.94 -28.04
C PHE A 156 -11.22 -7.15 -27.82
N SER A 157 -11.77 -8.32 -28.14
CA SER A 157 -13.20 -8.63 -27.97
C SER A 157 -13.68 -8.56 -26.52
N TRP A 158 -12.77 -8.75 -25.57
CA TRP A 158 -13.03 -8.60 -24.14
C TRP A 158 -13.41 -7.17 -23.76
N VAL A 159 -13.02 -6.14 -24.52
CA VAL A 159 -13.25 -4.72 -24.18
C VAL A 159 -14.74 -4.38 -24.12
N GLU A 160 -15.51 -4.75 -25.15
CA GLU A 160 -16.95 -4.44 -25.16
C GLU A 160 -17.72 -5.22 -24.10
N SER A 161 -17.29 -6.46 -23.84
CA SER A 161 -17.87 -7.27 -22.76
C SER A 161 -17.57 -6.67 -21.38
N LEU A 162 -16.33 -6.21 -21.17
CA LEU A 162 -15.91 -5.52 -19.95
C LEU A 162 -16.69 -4.22 -19.75
N LYS A 163 -16.85 -3.40 -20.79
CA LYS A 163 -17.62 -2.15 -20.72
C LYS A 163 -19.07 -2.39 -20.30
N LYS A 164 -19.69 -3.43 -20.86
CA LYS A 164 -21.06 -3.82 -20.47
C LYS A 164 -21.12 -4.26 -19.01
N GLU A 165 -20.20 -5.12 -18.58
CA GLU A 165 -20.15 -5.59 -17.20
C GLU A 165 -19.94 -4.43 -16.21
N LEU A 166 -19.02 -3.50 -16.50
CA LEU A 166 -18.79 -2.32 -15.67
C LEU A 166 -20.00 -1.40 -15.60
N ALA A 167 -20.76 -1.28 -16.70
CA ALA A 167 -22.02 -0.54 -16.70
C ALA A 167 -23.09 -1.22 -15.83
N ASP A 168 -23.17 -2.56 -15.86
CA ASP A 168 -24.11 -3.35 -15.08
C ASP A 168 -23.75 -3.37 -13.57
N ILE A 169 -22.46 -3.28 -13.24
CA ILE A 169 -21.97 -3.20 -11.85
C ILE A 169 -22.18 -1.81 -11.24
N LYS A 170 -22.39 -0.78 -12.06
CA LYS A 170 -22.59 0.59 -11.57
C LYS A 170 -23.81 0.65 -10.63
N GLY A 171 -23.56 0.82 -9.34
CA GLY A 171 -24.57 0.82 -8.28
C GLY A 171 -24.81 -0.53 -7.59
N ASN A 172 -24.10 -1.59 -7.97
CA ASN A 172 -24.07 -2.88 -7.28
C ASN A 172 -22.68 -3.14 -6.67
N THR A 173 -22.53 -2.75 -5.42
CA THR A 173 -21.27 -2.83 -4.66
C THR A 173 -20.84 -4.25 -4.31
N ASN A 174 -21.72 -5.24 -4.49
CA ASN A 174 -21.43 -6.65 -4.22
C ASN A 174 -20.77 -7.36 -5.42
N LYS A 175 -20.66 -6.68 -6.57
CA LYS A 175 -20.05 -7.25 -7.77
C LYS A 175 -18.74 -6.58 -8.12
N LYS A 176 -17.79 -7.38 -8.60
CA LYS A 176 -16.45 -6.96 -8.98
C LYS A 176 -16.03 -7.64 -10.27
N VAL A 177 -15.00 -7.08 -10.90
CA VAL A 177 -14.41 -7.60 -12.12
C VAL A 177 -12.95 -7.93 -11.88
N VAL A 178 -12.56 -9.13 -12.29
CA VAL A 178 -11.18 -9.56 -12.39
C VAL A 178 -10.72 -9.40 -13.84
N VAL A 179 -9.80 -8.48 -14.08
CA VAL A 179 -9.08 -8.35 -15.35
C VAL A 179 -7.75 -9.06 -15.18
N TYR A 180 -7.49 -10.09 -15.99
CA TYR A 180 -6.28 -10.88 -15.84
C TYR A 180 -5.57 -11.20 -17.15
N SER A 181 -4.28 -11.46 -16.99
CA SER A 181 -3.38 -11.98 -18.01
C SER A 181 -2.54 -13.10 -17.43
N ASP A 182 -2.26 -14.12 -18.25
CA ASP A 182 -1.34 -15.22 -17.97
C ASP A 182 -0.18 -15.27 -18.98
N LYS A 183 0.13 -14.14 -19.65
CA LYS A 183 1.30 -14.00 -20.53
C LYS A 183 2.28 -12.97 -19.97
N ASN A 184 3.56 -13.12 -20.29
CA ASN A 184 4.59 -12.18 -19.79
C ASN A 184 4.72 -10.88 -20.60
N ILE A 185 4.09 -10.79 -21.78
CA ILE A 185 4.13 -9.60 -22.66
C ILE A 185 2.70 -9.09 -22.83
N ASN A 186 2.21 -8.32 -21.86
CA ASN A 186 0.88 -7.74 -21.88
C ASN A 186 0.84 -6.41 -21.10
N GLY A 187 -0.26 -5.65 -21.26
CA GLY A 187 -0.48 -4.35 -20.62
C GLY A 187 -1.47 -4.36 -19.44
N VAL A 188 -1.80 -5.51 -18.83
CA VAL A 188 -2.88 -5.66 -17.83
C VAL A 188 -2.72 -4.72 -16.65
N LEU A 189 -1.49 -4.54 -16.16
CA LEU A 189 -1.20 -3.66 -15.02
C LEU A 189 -1.44 -2.20 -15.37
N GLY A 190 -0.97 -1.76 -16.54
CA GLY A 190 -1.15 -0.38 -17.01
C GLY A 190 -2.62 -0.07 -17.26
N LEU A 191 -3.32 -0.97 -17.96
CA LEU A 191 -4.76 -0.87 -18.18
C LEU A 191 -5.54 -0.79 -16.86
N SER A 192 -5.26 -1.73 -15.94
CA SER A 192 -5.99 -1.79 -14.68
C SER A 192 -5.71 -0.59 -13.80
N LYS A 193 -4.51 -0.01 -13.85
CA LYS A 193 -4.21 1.27 -13.18
C LYS A 193 -5.10 2.40 -13.69
N CYS A 194 -5.27 2.52 -15.01
CA CYS A 194 -6.20 3.51 -15.57
C CYS A 194 -7.64 3.27 -15.11
N LEU A 195 -8.12 2.02 -15.16
CA LEU A 195 -9.48 1.68 -14.72
C LEU A 195 -9.69 1.94 -13.22
N VAL A 196 -8.69 1.66 -12.38
CA VAL A 196 -8.79 1.93 -10.93
C VAL A 196 -8.98 3.44 -10.67
N GLU A 197 -8.29 4.31 -11.40
CA GLU A 197 -8.46 5.77 -11.29
C GLU A 197 -9.82 6.25 -11.79
N GLU A 198 -10.44 5.59 -12.78
CA GLU A 198 -11.77 5.96 -13.30
C GLU A 198 -12.91 5.66 -12.31
N PHE A 199 -12.82 4.54 -11.57
CA PHE A 199 -13.87 4.06 -10.65
C PHE A 199 -13.50 4.28 -9.18
N GLY A 200 -12.77 5.35 -8.86
CA GLY A 200 -12.24 5.63 -7.52
C GLY A 200 -13.22 5.42 -6.35
N GLY A 201 -12.67 5.29 -5.14
CA GLY A 201 -13.40 5.06 -3.91
C GLY A 201 -13.41 3.61 -3.44
N GLU A 202 -14.13 3.35 -2.34
CA GLU A 202 -14.15 2.04 -1.68
C GLU A 202 -14.87 0.96 -2.50
N GLU A 203 -15.80 1.39 -3.35
CA GLU A 203 -16.62 0.54 -4.21
C GLU A 203 -15.92 0.18 -5.52
N ASN A 204 -14.63 0.47 -5.64
CA ASN A 204 -13.87 0.22 -6.86
C ASN A 204 -14.01 -1.26 -7.30
N PRO A 205 -14.57 -1.52 -8.49
CA PRO A 205 -14.90 -2.87 -8.92
C PRO A 205 -13.71 -3.63 -9.49
N ILE A 206 -12.57 -2.98 -9.75
CA ILE A 206 -11.48 -3.53 -10.56
C ILE A 206 -10.49 -4.32 -9.72
N ARG A 207 -10.22 -5.56 -10.12
CA ARG A 207 -9.15 -6.40 -9.58
C ARG A 207 -8.26 -6.88 -10.72
N CYS A 208 -6.97 -6.62 -10.61
CA CYS A 208 -5.96 -6.98 -11.60
C CYS A 208 -5.19 -8.20 -11.14
N ILE A 209 -5.02 -9.16 -12.05
CA ILE A 209 -4.19 -10.33 -11.83
C ILE A 209 -3.22 -10.51 -13.02
N LEU A 210 -1.93 -10.54 -12.73
CA LEU A 210 -0.90 -10.95 -13.68
C LEU A 210 -0.32 -12.27 -13.20
N ALA A 211 -0.79 -13.37 -13.77
CA ALA A 211 -0.40 -14.72 -13.39
C ALA A 211 0.77 -15.23 -14.25
N GLU A 212 1.45 -16.28 -13.78
CA GLU A 212 2.50 -16.91 -14.59
C GLU A 212 1.92 -17.77 -15.71
N PRO A 213 2.58 -17.82 -16.88
CA PRO A 213 2.18 -18.69 -17.96
C PRO A 213 2.32 -20.16 -17.56
N GLY A 214 1.44 -21.02 -18.08
CA GLY A 214 1.60 -22.48 -17.96
C GLY A 214 0.33 -23.25 -17.60
N LYS A 215 -0.76 -22.56 -17.25
CA LYS A 215 -2.08 -23.17 -17.10
C LYS A 215 -3.18 -22.17 -17.42
N LYS A 216 -4.37 -22.70 -17.73
CA LYS A 216 -5.56 -21.88 -17.90
C LYS A 216 -6.17 -21.61 -16.52
N TYR A 217 -6.16 -20.35 -16.10
CA TYR A 217 -6.75 -19.95 -14.83
C TYR A 217 -8.28 -19.84 -14.90
N THR A 218 -8.90 -20.16 -13.78
CA THR A 218 -10.32 -19.94 -13.50
C THR A 218 -10.47 -19.08 -12.25
N LEU A 219 -11.69 -18.60 -11.98
CA LEU A 219 -11.96 -17.83 -10.76
C LEU A 219 -11.60 -18.60 -9.47
N LYS A 220 -11.73 -19.93 -9.49
CA LYS A 220 -11.38 -20.78 -8.34
C LYS A 220 -9.90 -20.76 -8.01
N ASP A 221 -9.04 -20.63 -9.03
CA ASP A 221 -7.59 -20.54 -8.85
C ASP A 221 -7.17 -19.26 -8.13
N PHE A 222 -8.01 -18.22 -8.18
CA PHE A 222 -7.78 -16.92 -7.55
C PHE A 222 -8.57 -16.72 -6.26
N ALA A 223 -9.32 -17.71 -5.77
CA ALA A 223 -10.25 -17.53 -4.66
C ALA A 223 -9.58 -16.95 -3.40
N THR A 224 -8.44 -17.50 -2.99
CA THR A 224 -7.68 -17.03 -1.81
C THR A 224 -7.16 -15.61 -1.98
N LEU A 225 -6.77 -15.23 -3.19
CA LEU A 225 -6.30 -13.89 -3.52
C LEU A 225 -7.43 -12.85 -3.46
N LEU A 226 -8.60 -13.23 -3.98
CA LEU A 226 -9.78 -12.39 -4.03
C LEU A 226 -10.41 -12.18 -2.63
N GLU A 227 -10.22 -13.12 -1.70
CA GLU A 227 -10.57 -12.92 -0.29
C GLU A 227 -9.78 -11.76 0.36
N ILE A 228 -8.51 -11.58 -0.03
CA ILE A 228 -7.70 -10.45 0.46
C ILE A 228 -8.22 -9.12 -0.11
N ASP A 229 -8.75 -9.15 -1.33
CA ASP A 229 -9.39 -8.03 -2.03
C ASP A 229 -8.44 -6.86 -2.34
N LEU A 230 -7.23 -7.20 -2.81
CA LEU A 230 -6.24 -6.24 -3.33
C LEU A 230 -6.48 -5.92 -4.81
N PHE A 231 -6.23 -4.68 -5.20
CA PHE A 231 -6.36 -4.19 -6.57
C PHE A 231 -5.38 -4.86 -7.53
N PHE A 232 -4.14 -5.10 -7.11
CA PHE A 232 -3.09 -5.64 -7.99
C PHE A 232 -2.44 -6.85 -7.36
N ASN A 233 -2.35 -7.91 -8.15
CA ASN A 233 -1.81 -9.18 -7.73
C ASN A 233 -0.95 -9.75 -8.86
N VAL A 234 0.30 -10.06 -8.56
CA VAL A 234 1.28 -10.53 -9.53
C VAL A 234 1.90 -11.81 -9.03
N GLU A 235 1.91 -12.83 -9.87
CA GLU A 235 2.61 -14.09 -9.62
C GLU A 235 3.98 -14.08 -10.30
N ARG A 236 5.02 -14.39 -9.54
CA ARG A 236 6.38 -14.62 -10.03
C ARG A 236 7.03 -15.77 -9.27
N TYR A 237 7.56 -16.73 -10.02
CA TYR A 237 8.18 -17.95 -9.50
C TYR A 237 7.27 -18.70 -8.52
N GLY A 238 5.97 -18.77 -8.83
CA GLY A 238 4.93 -19.35 -7.97
C GLY A 238 4.63 -18.58 -6.68
N ILE A 239 5.11 -17.33 -6.54
CA ILE A 239 4.88 -16.48 -5.37
C ILE A 239 3.99 -15.29 -5.76
N TRP A 240 2.95 -15.04 -4.96
CA TRP A 240 2.07 -13.89 -5.10
C TRP A 240 2.66 -12.65 -4.43
N GLY A 241 2.56 -11.52 -5.11
CA GLY A 241 2.99 -10.22 -4.61
C GLY A 241 2.48 -9.07 -5.48
N SER A 242 3.23 -7.98 -5.52
CA SER A 242 2.95 -6.80 -6.33
C SER A 242 4.26 -6.15 -6.78
N TYR A 243 4.19 -5.34 -7.84
CA TYR A 243 5.31 -4.47 -8.19
C TYR A 243 5.25 -3.19 -7.36
N ARG A 244 6.38 -2.79 -6.79
CA ARG A 244 6.49 -1.60 -5.94
C ARG A 244 7.63 -0.72 -6.43
N HIS A 245 7.43 0.58 -6.36
CA HIS A 245 8.50 1.55 -6.59
C HIS A 245 9.36 1.63 -5.32
N LEU A 246 10.67 1.51 -5.50
CA LEU A 246 11.65 1.75 -4.45
C LEU A 246 12.46 2.99 -4.81
N PRO A 247 12.64 3.95 -3.88
CA PRO A 247 13.44 5.13 -4.16
C PRO A 247 14.89 4.70 -4.43
N ILE A 248 15.44 5.19 -5.54
CA ILE A 248 16.86 5.04 -5.85
C ILE A 248 17.57 6.28 -5.32
N ASP A 249 18.53 6.11 -4.42
CA ASP A 249 19.41 7.22 -4.04
C ASP A 249 20.34 7.52 -5.24
N ALA A 250 19.92 8.47 -6.06
CA ALA A 250 20.66 8.89 -7.25
C ALA A 250 22.07 9.39 -6.90
N ARG A 251 22.30 9.94 -5.70
CA ARG A 251 23.64 10.40 -5.30
C ARG A 251 24.57 9.22 -5.14
N LEU A 252 24.14 8.18 -4.41
CA LEU A 252 24.94 6.97 -4.24
C LEU A 252 25.06 6.17 -5.54
N ALA A 253 23.99 6.07 -6.33
CA ALA A 253 23.97 5.34 -7.59
C ALA A 253 24.78 6.00 -8.71
N SER A 254 25.04 7.30 -8.63
CA SER A 254 25.78 8.07 -9.64
C SER A 254 27.30 8.05 -9.48
N ILE A 255 27.81 7.60 -8.33
CA ILE A 255 29.25 7.51 -8.08
C ILE A 255 29.75 6.14 -8.54
N VAL A 256 30.44 6.13 -9.68
CA VAL A 256 31.02 4.91 -10.25
C VAL A 256 32.54 5.05 -10.36
N GLN A 257 33.26 3.96 -10.12
CA GLN A 257 34.69 3.92 -10.38
C GLN A 257 34.93 3.88 -11.89
N THR A 258 35.69 4.84 -12.41
CA THR A 258 36.06 4.96 -13.83
C THR A 258 37.55 5.23 -13.96
N ALA A 259 38.16 4.76 -15.05
CA ALA A 259 39.55 5.07 -15.37
C ALA A 259 39.71 6.51 -15.90
N ASP A 260 38.69 7.01 -16.59
CA ASP A 260 38.70 8.33 -17.23
C ASP A 260 37.63 9.23 -16.59
N ALA A 261 38.07 10.30 -15.93
CA ALA A 261 37.21 11.30 -15.30
C ALA A 261 37.78 12.71 -15.47
N GLN A 262 36.90 13.71 -15.52
CA GLN A 262 37.25 15.13 -15.57
C GLN A 262 36.53 15.88 -14.45
N VAL A 263 37.11 17.01 -14.03
CA VAL A 263 36.48 17.88 -13.04
C VAL A 263 35.48 18.79 -13.75
N SER A 264 34.26 18.88 -13.22
CA SER A 264 33.24 19.82 -13.66
C SER A 264 32.58 20.52 -12.49
N VAL A 265 31.93 21.64 -12.76
CA VAL A 265 31.10 22.38 -11.79
C VAL A 265 29.66 22.28 -12.28
N LEU A 266 28.77 21.67 -11.48
CA LEU A 266 27.37 21.50 -11.88
C LEU A 266 26.63 22.85 -11.96
N SER A 267 26.88 23.74 -11.01
CA SER A 267 26.26 25.05 -10.91
C SER A 267 27.31 26.14 -11.00
N LYS A 268 27.38 26.84 -12.14
CA LYS A 268 28.34 27.93 -12.36
C LYS A 268 28.24 28.97 -11.24
N GLY A 269 29.38 29.32 -10.65
CA GLY A 269 29.46 30.29 -9.55
C GLY A 269 29.37 29.68 -8.15
N ASP A 270 29.01 28.40 -8.04
CA ASP A 270 28.99 27.67 -6.77
C ASP A 270 30.05 26.56 -6.77
N LEU A 271 31.19 26.85 -6.15
CA LEU A 271 32.32 25.91 -6.05
C LEU A 271 31.99 24.67 -5.19
N THR A 272 30.93 24.70 -4.38
CA THR A 272 30.50 23.52 -3.60
C THR A 272 29.93 22.42 -4.51
N THR A 273 29.63 22.74 -5.76
CA THR A 273 29.13 21.80 -6.77
C THR A 273 30.21 21.22 -7.69
N LEU A 274 31.48 21.43 -7.33
CA LEU A 274 32.62 20.88 -8.04
C LEU A 274 32.72 19.37 -7.78
N GLN A 275 32.69 18.57 -8.85
CA GLN A 275 32.73 17.12 -8.75
C GLN A 275 33.42 16.47 -9.96
N TRP A 276 33.86 15.23 -9.77
CA TRP A 276 34.35 14.39 -10.86
C TRP A 276 33.17 13.87 -11.68
N VAL A 277 33.27 13.97 -13.01
CA VAL A 277 32.32 13.41 -13.96
C VAL A 277 33.06 12.45 -14.87
N GLN A 278 32.43 11.33 -15.21
CA GLN A 278 32.99 10.39 -16.15
C GLN A 278 33.28 11.08 -17.48
N SER A 279 34.48 10.89 -18.01
CA SER A 279 34.83 11.41 -19.32
C SER A 279 34.20 10.51 -20.38
N SER A 280 33.33 11.07 -21.22
CA SER A 280 32.94 10.42 -22.47
C SER A 280 34.14 10.52 -23.43
N LYS A 281 34.70 9.37 -23.82
CA LYS A 281 35.72 9.30 -24.89
C LYS A 281 35.28 10.05 -26.15
#